data_AF-A0A7K4AFT9-F1
#
_entry.id   AF-A0A7K4AFT9-F1
#
_cell.length_a   1.000
_cell.length_b   1.000
_cell.length_c   1.000
_cell.angle_alpha   90.00
_cell.angle_beta   90.00
_cell.angle_gamma   90.00
#
_symmetry.space_group_name_H-M   'P 1'
#
loop_
_entity.id
_entity.type
_entity.pdbx_description
1 polymer ?
#
loop_
_entity_poly.entity_id
_entity_poly.type
_entity_poly.pdbx_seq_one_letter_code
_entity_poly.pdbx_strand_id
1 'polypeptide(L)'
;MAILVLLILLSGAASQGYMGTVSTGRGILTPITVGEEESSQAQVGLSGGLNLTGSWSANLKGSPARHLDLEMFQQDDLVMGSGQLSSEGRRINITAAGSVGTKDLMVFVMAAGGEEVIRMELSASKTAITGVYEAFSRGMPIESGTLTGSVILSAPQDKEITIISAATPLPAASTSYA
;
A
#
# COMPACT_ATOMS: atom_id res chain seq x y z
N MET A 1 -40.38 6.94 34.75
CA MET A 1 -40.80 6.04 33.66
C MET A 1 -39.53 5.35 33.17
N ALA A 2 -39.20 4.14 33.65
CA ALA A 2 -39.72 2.84 33.21
C ALA A 2 -39.37 2.57 31.73
N ILE A 3 -38.22 1.92 31.47
CA ILE A 3 -38.03 0.50 31.09
C ILE A 3 -38.06 0.30 29.56
N LEU A 4 -36.94 -0.13 28.96
CA LEU A 4 -36.82 -1.50 28.42
C LEU A 4 -35.35 -1.86 28.11
N VAL A 5 -34.83 -2.72 28.98
CA VAL A 5 -33.62 -3.52 28.83
C VAL A 5 -33.94 -4.69 27.88
N LEU A 6 -33.07 -4.97 26.91
CA LEU A 6 -33.07 -6.26 26.20
C LEU A 6 -31.82 -7.05 26.58
N LEU A 7 -32.07 -8.14 27.32
CA LEU A 7 -31.13 -9.17 27.77
C LEU A 7 -30.64 -10.03 26.60
N ILE A 8 -29.35 -10.34 26.55
CA ILE A 8 -28.91 -11.70 26.19
C ILE A 8 -27.84 -12.15 27.19
N LEU A 9 -28.11 -13.34 27.72
CA LEU A 9 -27.48 -14.01 28.84
C LEU A 9 -26.35 -14.96 28.41
N LEU A 10 -25.42 -15.16 29.35
CA LEU A 10 -24.76 -16.43 29.69
C LEU A 10 -23.91 -17.13 28.63
N SER A 11 -22.60 -16.93 28.75
CA SER A 11 -21.59 -18.00 28.80
C SER A 11 -20.35 -17.40 29.49
N GLY A 12 -19.70 -18.00 30.48
CA GLY A 12 -19.65 -19.38 30.91
C GLY A 12 -18.19 -19.64 31.28
N ALA A 13 -17.94 -19.94 32.56
CA ALA A 13 -16.67 -20.34 33.15
C ALA A 13 -15.56 -19.28 33.26
N ALA A 14 -15.43 -18.71 34.46
CA ALA A 14 -14.11 -18.47 35.03
C ALA A 14 -13.39 -19.83 35.12
N SER A 15 -12.59 -20.17 34.10
CA SER A 15 -11.65 -21.28 34.20
C SER A 15 -10.45 -20.78 35.01
N GLN A 16 -10.41 -21.16 36.28
CA GLN A 16 -9.19 -21.11 37.08
C GLN A 16 -8.19 -22.07 36.43
N GLY A 17 -7.35 -21.54 35.55
CA GLY A 17 -6.17 -22.23 35.05
C GLY A 17 -5.20 -22.42 36.21
N TYR A 18 -5.22 -23.60 36.80
CA TYR A 18 -4.28 -24.07 37.81
C TYR A 18 -2.85 -24.00 37.24
N MET A 19 -2.12 -22.94 37.61
CA MET A 19 -0.71 -22.78 37.25
C MET A 19 0.15 -23.63 38.19
N GLY A 20 0.22 -24.93 37.90
CA GLY A 20 1.18 -25.83 38.54
C GLY A 20 2.50 -25.80 37.78
N THR A 21 3.59 -25.34 38.39
CA THR A 21 4.93 -25.63 37.88
C THR A 21 5.26 -27.08 38.20
N VAL A 22 5.22 -27.98 37.22
CA VAL A 22 5.76 -29.32 37.41
C VAL A 22 7.27 -29.26 37.18
N SER A 23 8.03 -29.20 38.28
CA SER A 23 9.48 -29.33 38.27
C SER A 23 9.85 -30.81 38.06
N THR A 24 10.01 -31.24 36.82
CA THR A 24 10.80 -32.44 36.55
C THR A 24 12.26 -32.02 36.49
N GLY A 25 13.10 -32.62 37.34
CA GLY A 25 14.52 -32.31 37.41
C GLY A 25 15.23 -32.69 36.12
N ARG A 26 15.27 -31.78 35.15
CA ARG A 26 16.24 -31.59 34.05
C ARG A 26 15.70 -30.55 33.04
N GLY A 27 16.11 -29.30 33.18
CA GLY A 27 15.99 -28.26 32.13
C GLY A 27 14.60 -27.65 31.94
N ILE A 28 14.52 -26.32 31.92
CA ILE A 28 13.29 -25.58 31.64
C ILE A 28 12.94 -25.77 30.16
N LEU A 29 11.92 -26.57 29.86
CA LEU A 29 11.27 -26.55 28.55
C LEU A 29 10.13 -25.55 28.62
N THR A 30 10.12 -24.60 27.69
CA THR A 30 9.01 -23.66 27.49
C THR A 30 7.70 -24.42 27.29
N PRO A 31 6.61 -24.05 27.97
CA PRO A 31 5.33 -24.72 27.79
C PRO A 31 4.86 -24.56 26.34
N ILE A 32 4.43 -25.67 25.72
CA ILE A 32 3.73 -25.65 24.45
C ILE A 32 2.33 -25.09 24.73
N THR A 33 2.07 -23.87 24.27
CA THR A 33 0.72 -23.31 24.18
C THR A 33 -0.01 -24.03 23.05
N VAL A 34 -0.99 -24.88 23.40
CA VAL A 34 -1.90 -25.49 22.43
C VAL A 34 -3.18 -24.66 22.42
N GLY A 35 -3.38 -23.86 21.37
CA GLY A 35 -4.61 -23.11 21.15
C GLY A 35 -4.36 -21.69 20.67
N GLU A 36 -4.16 -21.54 19.37
CA GLU A 36 -4.63 -20.46 18.50
C GLU A 36 -3.85 -20.61 17.18
N GLU A 37 -4.52 -21.12 16.15
CA GLU A 37 -4.09 -20.84 14.79
C GLU A 37 -4.32 -19.34 14.55
N GLU A 38 -3.40 -18.50 15.01
CA GLU A 38 -3.17 -17.24 14.33
C GLU A 38 -2.69 -17.62 12.94
N SER A 39 -3.62 -17.63 11.98
CA SER A 39 -3.27 -17.50 10.58
C SER A 39 -2.47 -16.20 10.49
N SER A 40 -1.15 -16.32 10.52
CA SER A 40 -0.22 -15.26 10.17
C SER A 40 -0.45 -14.99 8.68
N GLN A 41 -1.50 -14.23 8.37
CA GLN A 41 -1.54 -13.50 7.13
C GLN A 41 -0.36 -12.56 7.24
N ALA A 42 0.72 -12.90 6.54
CA ALA A 42 1.80 -11.97 6.29
C ALA A 42 1.15 -10.73 5.65
N GLN A 43 0.87 -9.73 6.47
CA GLN A 43 0.46 -8.42 6.00
C GLN A 43 1.70 -7.85 5.34
N VAL A 44 1.82 -8.09 4.04
CA VAL A 44 2.87 -7.50 3.20
C VAL A 44 2.59 -6.01 3.20
N GLY A 45 3.33 -5.27 4.01
CA GLY A 45 3.33 -3.83 3.97
C GLY A 45 3.73 -3.34 2.57
N LEU A 46 3.21 -2.19 2.16
CA LEU A 46 3.54 -1.54 0.88
C LEU A 46 5.05 -1.29 0.74
N SER A 47 5.73 -1.07 1.87
CA SER A 47 7.19 -0.97 1.98
C SER A 47 7.99 -2.23 1.58
N GLY A 48 7.33 -3.38 1.32
CA GLY A 48 7.98 -4.65 0.97
C GLY A 48 8.35 -4.83 -0.50
N GLY A 49 8.39 -3.77 -1.31
CA GLY A 49 8.82 -3.83 -2.71
C GLY A 49 7.69 -3.83 -3.76
N LEU A 50 6.49 -3.38 -3.40
CA LEU A 50 5.45 -3.11 -4.40
C LEU A 50 5.76 -1.77 -5.08
N ASN A 51 6.39 -1.82 -6.25
CA ASN A 51 6.53 -0.65 -7.12
C ASN A 51 5.17 -0.35 -7.75
N LEU A 52 4.58 0.79 -7.44
CA LEU A 52 3.26 1.22 -7.90
C LEU A 52 3.28 1.99 -9.22
N THR A 53 4.42 2.02 -9.92
CA THR A 53 4.54 2.61 -11.26
C THR A 53 3.63 1.89 -12.24
N GLY A 54 2.88 2.66 -13.03
CA GLY A 54 2.00 2.17 -14.09
C GLY A 54 0.67 2.91 -14.14
N SER A 55 -0.29 2.32 -14.86
CA SER A 55 -1.59 2.93 -15.10
C SER A 55 -2.58 2.59 -13.97
N TRP A 56 -3.19 3.61 -13.38
CA TRP A 56 -4.20 3.47 -12.33
C TRP A 56 -5.54 3.94 -12.87
N SER A 57 -6.60 3.18 -12.55
CA SER A 57 -7.98 3.59 -12.85
C SER A 57 -8.81 3.44 -11.59
N ALA A 58 -9.46 4.50 -11.13
CA ALA A 58 -10.15 4.53 -9.84
C ALA A 58 -11.52 5.21 -9.92
N ASN A 59 -12.49 4.63 -9.23
CA ASN A 59 -13.82 5.18 -9.04
C ASN A 59 -13.95 5.75 -7.63
N LEU A 60 -14.32 7.02 -7.54
CA LEU A 60 -14.62 7.74 -6.31
C LEU A 60 -16.13 7.78 -6.14
N LYS A 61 -16.62 7.04 -5.15
CA LYS A 61 -18.03 6.97 -4.80
C LYS A 61 -18.34 8.09 -3.83
N GLY A 62 -18.74 9.24 -4.37
CA GLY A 62 -19.36 10.35 -3.66
C GLY A 62 -20.41 11.03 -4.54
N SER A 63 -20.69 12.29 -4.27
CA SER A 63 -21.68 13.09 -4.97
C SER A 63 -21.07 14.46 -5.30
N PRO A 64 -20.54 14.65 -6.52
CA PRO A 64 -20.70 13.78 -7.68
C PRO A 64 -19.75 12.58 -7.70
N ALA A 65 -20.19 11.51 -8.37
CA ALA A 65 -19.30 10.39 -8.69
C ALA A 65 -18.20 10.85 -9.64
N ARG A 66 -16.99 10.37 -9.40
CA ARG A 66 -15.78 10.76 -10.13
C ARG A 66 -15.03 9.50 -10.59
N HIS A 67 -14.42 9.57 -11.76
CA HIS A 67 -13.53 8.54 -12.29
C HIS A 67 -12.16 9.15 -12.58
N LEU A 68 -11.10 8.51 -12.09
CA LEU A 68 -9.71 8.92 -12.29
C LEU A 68 -9.03 7.90 -13.20
N ASP A 69 -8.35 8.39 -14.23
CA ASP A 69 -7.36 7.63 -14.99
C ASP A 69 -6.02 8.34 -14.84
N LEU A 70 -5.00 7.66 -14.32
CA LEU A 70 -3.69 8.22 -13.98
C LEU A 70 -2.57 7.33 -14.52
N GLU A 71 -1.51 7.97 -15.00
CA GLU A 71 -0.21 7.31 -15.20
C GLU A 71 0.71 7.72 -14.06
N MET A 72 1.15 6.74 -13.28
CA MET A 72 1.91 6.94 -12.04
C MET A 72 3.34 6.44 -12.17
N PHE A 73 4.25 7.13 -11.51
CA PHE A 73 5.66 6.77 -11.38
C PHE A 73 6.07 6.85 -9.91
N GLN A 74 6.78 5.83 -9.45
CA GLN A 74 7.32 5.76 -8.09
C GLN A 74 8.84 5.89 -8.11
N GLN A 75 9.36 6.74 -7.24
CA GLN A 75 10.78 6.84 -6.90
C GLN A 75 10.93 6.79 -5.39
N ASP A 76 11.55 5.72 -4.89
CA ASP A 76 11.62 5.42 -3.46
C ASP A 76 10.21 5.46 -2.83
N ASP A 77 10.00 6.30 -1.83
CA ASP A 77 8.71 6.47 -1.15
C ASP A 77 7.83 7.54 -1.82
N LEU A 78 8.32 8.25 -2.84
CA LEU A 78 7.57 9.28 -3.56
C LEU A 78 6.81 8.68 -4.74
N VAL A 79 5.52 8.99 -4.86
CA VAL A 79 4.71 8.69 -6.05
C VAL A 79 4.23 9.96 -6.70
N MET A 80 4.31 10.02 -8.02
CA MET A 80 3.90 11.17 -8.83
C MET A 80 3.20 10.68 -10.08
N GLY A 81 2.33 11.49 -10.67
CA GLY A 81 1.67 11.12 -11.90
C GLY A 81 0.79 12.22 -12.46
N SER A 82 0.14 11.90 -13.57
CA SER A 82 -0.82 12.79 -14.21
C SER A 82 -1.83 11.99 -15.00
N GLY A 83 -2.95 12.62 -15.34
CA GLY A 83 -3.98 11.97 -16.12
C GLY A 83 -5.25 12.81 -16.17
N GLN A 84 -6.40 12.13 -16.16
CA GLN A 84 -7.71 12.76 -16.32
C GLN A 84 -8.65 12.41 -15.17
N LEU A 85 -9.38 13.41 -14.70
CA LEU A 85 -10.58 13.27 -13.88
C LEU A 85 -11.81 13.42 -14.76
N SER A 86 -12.72 12.46 -14.71
CA SER A 86 -14.04 12.51 -15.34
C SER A 86 -15.13 12.64 -14.28
N SER A 87 -15.98 13.64 -14.40
CA SER A 87 -17.14 13.84 -13.52
C SER A 87 -18.25 14.59 -14.26
N GLU A 88 -19.50 14.14 -14.10
CA GLU A 88 -20.68 14.78 -14.71
C GLU A 88 -20.54 15.12 -16.21
N GLY A 89 -19.86 14.26 -16.97
CA GLY A 89 -19.61 14.45 -18.41
C GLY A 89 -18.49 15.43 -18.75
N ARG A 90 -17.83 16.04 -17.75
CA ARG A 90 -16.63 16.87 -17.90
C ARG A 90 -15.38 16.01 -17.73
N ARG A 91 -14.32 16.37 -18.46
CA ARG A 91 -12.96 15.82 -18.30
C ARG A 91 -11.99 16.93 -17.98
N ILE A 92 -11.20 16.75 -16.94
CA ILE A 92 -10.27 17.74 -16.41
C ILE A 92 -8.91 17.08 -16.27
N ASN A 93 -7.85 17.75 -16.74
CA ASN A 93 -6.49 17.27 -16.55
C ASN A 93 -6.11 17.39 -15.07
N ILE A 94 -5.42 16.38 -14.56
CA ILE A 94 -5.03 16.30 -13.16
C ILE A 94 -3.56 15.94 -13.01
N THR A 95 -2.96 16.40 -11.91
CA THR A 95 -1.65 15.97 -11.45
C THR A 95 -1.78 15.29 -10.10
N ALA A 96 -1.02 14.23 -9.89
CA ALA A 96 -1.01 13.46 -8.65
C ALA A 96 0.38 13.49 -8.01
N ALA A 97 0.45 13.61 -6.70
CA ALA A 97 1.67 13.46 -5.92
C ALA A 97 1.35 12.88 -4.54
N GLY A 98 2.24 12.07 -4.00
CA GLY A 98 1.96 11.34 -2.77
C GLY A 98 3.16 10.60 -2.21
N SER A 99 2.94 9.85 -1.15
CA SER A 99 3.96 9.04 -0.50
C SER A 99 3.47 7.64 -0.18
N VAL A 100 4.36 6.67 -0.33
CA VAL A 100 4.20 5.27 0.08
C VAL A 100 4.78 5.11 1.48
N GLY A 101 3.94 4.76 2.44
CA GLY A 101 4.35 4.37 3.78
C GLY A 101 4.46 2.85 3.93
N THR A 102 4.71 2.39 5.16
CA THR A 102 4.80 0.95 5.45
C THR A 102 3.49 0.21 5.21
N LYS A 103 2.35 0.83 5.52
CA LYS A 103 1.01 0.24 5.42
C LYS A 103 0.02 1.08 4.61
N ASP A 104 0.33 2.36 4.44
CA ASP A 104 -0.61 3.35 3.93
C ASP A 104 0.00 4.04 2.70
N LEU A 105 -0.84 4.37 1.73
CA LEU A 105 -0.49 5.14 0.54
C LEU A 105 -1.31 6.43 0.55
N MET A 106 -0.65 7.57 0.65
CA MET A 106 -1.31 8.87 0.62
C MET A 106 -1.05 9.55 -0.71
N VAL A 107 -2.11 9.91 -1.45
CA VAL A 107 -1.99 10.57 -2.75
C VAL A 107 -2.90 11.79 -2.79
N PHE A 108 -2.35 12.92 -3.23
CA PHE A 108 -3.07 14.14 -3.52
C PHE A 108 -3.22 14.30 -5.02
N VAL A 109 -4.44 14.49 -5.48
CA VAL A 109 -4.76 14.79 -6.88
C VAL A 109 -5.24 16.22 -6.96
N MET A 110 -4.69 16.99 -7.91
CA MET A 110 -5.04 18.38 -8.11
C MET A 110 -5.58 18.59 -9.53
N ALA A 111 -6.75 19.21 -9.62
CA ALA A 111 -7.32 19.63 -10.90
C ALA A 111 -6.51 20.78 -11.51
N ALA A 112 -6.34 20.77 -12.83
CA ALA A 112 -5.77 21.89 -13.57
C ALA A 112 -6.53 23.18 -13.25
N GLY A 113 -5.79 24.22 -12.86
CA GLY A 113 -6.37 25.48 -12.36
C GLY A 113 -6.50 25.56 -10.83
N GLY A 114 -6.27 24.46 -10.10
CA GLY A 114 -6.24 24.44 -8.63
C GLY A 114 -7.60 24.76 -7.99
N GLU A 115 -8.69 24.40 -8.67
CA GLU A 115 -10.07 24.60 -8.16
C GLU A 115 -10.46 23.52 -7.16
N GLU A 116 -9.93 22.31 -7.32
CA GLU A 116 -10.20 21.14 -6.51
C GLU A 116 -8.90 20.39 -6.18
N VAL A 117 -8.77 19.94 -4.94
CA VAL A 117 -7.74 19.01 -4.46
C VAL A 117 -8.45 17.80 -3.85
N ILE A 118 -8.01 16.60 -4.19
CA ILE A 118 -8.55 15.35 -3.65
C ILE A 118 -7.42 14.66 -2.87
N ARG A 119 -7.59 14.50 -1.55
CA ARG A 119 -6.72 13.66 -0.72
C ARG A 119 -7.26 12.24 -0.75
N MET A 120 -6.42 11.28 -1.08
CA MET A 120 -6.75 9.86 -1.11
C MET A 120 -5.87 9.11 -0.11
N GLU A 121 -6.51 8.35 0.76
CA GLU A 121 -5.86 7.44 1.71
C GLU A 121 -6.15 6.02 1.24
N LEU A 122 -5.12 5.37 0.75
CA LEU A 122 -5.21 4.16 -0.04
C LEU A 122 -4.51 2.98 0.64
N SER A 123 -5.05 1.80 0.40
CA SER A 123 -4.37 0.53 0.52
C SER A 123 -4.19 -0.03 -0.89
N ALA A 124 -2.97 -0.45 -1.22
CA ALA A 124 -2.66 -1.04 -2.51
C ALA A 124 -2.33 -2.52 -2.37
N SER A 125 -2.74 -3.28 -3.37
CA SER A 125 -2.33 -4.66 -3.61
C SER A 125 -1.74 -4.75 -5.01
N LYS A 126 -1.34 -5.94 -5.46
CA LYS A 126 -0.69 -6.12 -6.78
C LYS A 126 -1.48 -5.56 -7.96
N THR A 127 -2.81 -5.55 -7.91
CA THR A 127 -3.66 -5.19 -9.05
C THR A 127 -4.82 -4.27 -8.68
N ALA A 128 -4.98 -3.95 -7.40
CA ALA A 128 -6.13 -3.19 -6.91
C ALA A 128 -5.70 -2.15 -5.88
N ILE A 129 -6.39 -1.01 -5.92
CA ILE A 129 -6.31 0.07 -4.93
C ILE A 129 -7.69 0.28 -4.34
N THR A 130 -7.74 0.40 -3.02
CA THR A 130 -8.97 0.70 -2.28
C THR A 130 -8.67 1.76 -1.25
N GLY A 131 -9.69 2.48 -0.79
CA GLY A 131 -9.47 3.48 0.23
C GLY A 131 -10.63 4.42 0.45
N VAL A 132 -10.30 5.56 1.03
CA VAL A 132 -11.19 6.69 1.23
C VAL A 132 -10.60 7.94 0.62
N TYR A 133 -11.45 8.93 0.35
CA TYR A 133 -10.98 10.21 -0.14
C TYR A 133 -11.73 11.36 0.54
N GLU A 134 -11.08 12.52 0.54
CA GLU A 134 -11.67 13.82 0.86
C GLU A 134 -11.38 14.78 -0.30
N ALA A 135 -12.41 15.47 -0.79
CA ALA A 135 -12.29 16.48 -1.83
C ALA A 135 -12.50 17.89 -1.26
N PHE A 136 -11.58 18.78 -1.59
CA PHE A 136 -11.50 20.15 -1.13
C PHE A 136 -11.70 21.07 -2.34
N SER A 137 -12.84 21.78 -2.35
CA SER A 137 -13.14 22.80 -3.36
C SER A 137 -13.29 24.16 -2.70
N ARG A 138 -12.86 25.23 -3.38
CA ARG A 138 -12.91 26.59 -2.79
C ARG A 138 -14.35 26.99 -2.48
N GLY A 139 -14.61 27.36 -1.22
CA GLY A 139 -15.92 27.86 -0.78
C GLY A 139 -17.01 26.79 -0.67
N MET A 140 -16.67 25.51 -0.87
CA MET A 140 -17.61 24.39 -0.76
C MET A 140 -17.29 23.54 0.49
N PRO A 141 -18.29 22.84 1.06
CA PRO A 141 -18.04 21.84 2.09
C PRO A 141 -17.07 20.75 1.61
N ILE A 142 -16.34 20.15 2.55
CA ILE A 142 -15.52 18.97 2.27
C ILE A 142 -16.45 17.81 1.91
N GLU A 143 -16.19 17.19 0.77
CA GLU A 143 -16.84 15.94 0.37
C GLU A 143 -15.95 14.77 0.74
N SER A 144 -16.54 13.67 1.22
CA SER A 144 -15.81 12.44 1.47
C SER A 144 -16.54 11.23 0.90
N GLY A 145 -15.77 10.18 0.63
CA GLY A 145 -16.33 8.97 0.06
C GLY A 145 -15.34 7.81 0.04
N THR A 146 -15.73 6.74 -0.64
CA THR A 146 -14.90 5.55 -0.82
C THR A 146 -14.28 5.51 -2.21
N LEU A 147 -13.13 4.86 -2.31
CA LEU A 147 -12.39 4.69 -3.55
C LEU A 147 -12.16 3.22 -3.81
N THR A 148 -12.41 2.80 -5.05
CA THR A 148 -12.08 1.46 -5.55
C THR A 148 -11.51 1.58 -6.95
N GLY A 149 -10.36 0.96 -7.20
CA GLY A 149 -9.68 1.02 -8.48
C GLY A 149 -8.79 -0.18 -8.74
N SER A 150 -8.24 -0.19 -9.94
CA SER A 150 -7.28 -1.17 -10.42
C SER A 150 -5.96 -0.50 -10.78
N VAL A 151 -4.90 -1.29 -10.73
CA VAL A 151 -3.55 -0.87 -11.13
C VAL A 151 -3.00 -1.88 -12.11
N ILE A 152 -2.45 -1.39 -13.21
CA ILE A 152 -1.66 -2.14 -14.18
C ILE A 152 -0.21 -1.72 -13.99
N LEU A 153 0.56 -2.55 -13.28
CA LEU A 153 1.95 -2.24 -12.94
C LEU A 153 2.85 -2.34 -14.17
N SER A 154 3.73 -1.36 -14.34
CA SER A 154 4.81 -1.42 -15.31
C SER A 154 5.83 -2.49 -14.90
N ALA A 155 6.42 -3.17 -15.88
CA ALA A 155 7.50 -4.11 -15.62
C ALA A 155 8.68 -3.41 -14.92
N PRO A 156 9.39 -4.07 -13.98
CA PRO A 156 10.62 -3.54 -13.42
C PRO A 156 11.58 -3.20 -14.56
N GLN A 157 12.13 -1.98 -14.56
CA GLN A 157 13.29 -1.71 -15.41
C GLN A 157 14.49 -2.35 -14.74
N ASP A 158 14.91 -3.51 -15.25
CA ASP A 158 16.20 -4.07 -14.90
C ASP A 158 17.26 -3.03 -15.25
N LYS A 159 17.91 -2.46 -14.23
CA LYS A 159 19.14 -1.70 -14.43
C LYS A 159 20.17 -2.68 -14.99
N GLU A 160 20.39 -2.66 -16.29
CA GLU A 160 21.48 -3.39 -16.92
C GLU A 160 22.79 -2.89 -16.32
N ILE A 161 23.36 -3.65 -15.37
CA ILE A 161 24.70 -3.40 -14.86
C ILE A 161 25.66 -3.83 -15.96
N THR A 162 26.07 -2.90 -16.82
CA THR A 162 27.21 -3.13 -17.71
C THR A 162 28.46 -3.30 -16.86
N ILE A 163 28.84 -4.55 -16.56
CA ILE A 163 30.14 -4.85 -15.95
C ILE A 163 31.20 -4.58 -17.01
N ILE A 164 31.83 -3.41 -16.94
CA ILE A 164 33.00 -3.09 -17.76
C ILE A 164 34.20 -3.88 -17.18
N SER A 165 34.40 -5.11 -17.65
CA SER A 165 35.59 -5.88 -17.32
C SER A 165 36.79 -5.28 -18.06
N ALA A 166 37.54 -4.41 -17.38
CA ALA A 166 38.82 -3.90 -17.87
C ALA A 166 39.90 -4.98 -17.69
N ALA A 167 39.91 -5.99 -18.57
CA ALA A 167 41.05 -6.88 -18.71
C ALA A 167 42.10 -6.20 -19.60
N THR A 168 43.13 -5.62 -18.99
CA THR A 168 44.31 -5.13 -19.72
C THR A 168 45.29 -6.30 -19.84
N PRO A 169 45.57 -6.86 -21.05
CA PRO A 169 46.62 -7.85 -21.18
C PRO A 169 48.00 -7.18 -21.08
N LEU A 170 48.84 -7.66 -20.15
CA LEU A 170 50.26 -7.31 -20.08
C LEU A 170 50.97 -7.75 -21.38
N PRO A 171 51.90 -6.95 -21.94
CA PRO A 171 52.69 -7.39 -23.08
C PRO A 171 53.65 -8.51 -22.67
N ALA A 172 53.63 -9.62 -23.41
CA ALA A 172 54.55 -10.73 -23.21
C ALA A 172 55.97 -10.34 -23.63
N ALA A 173 56.94 -10.51 -22.72
CA ALA A 173 58.35 -10.34 -23.02
C ALA A 173 58.80 -11.40 -24.05
N SER A 174 59.36 -10.96 -25.17
CA SER A 174 59.94 -11.84 -26.19
C SER A 174 61.36 -12.22 -25.79
N THR A 175 61.61 -13.50 -25.53
CA THR A 175 62.95 -14.08 -25.59
C THR A 175 62.93 -15.31 -26.49
N SER A 176 63.69 -15.25 -27.58
CA SER A 176 64.19 -16.46 -28.23
C SER A 176 65.49 -16.14 -28.96
N TYR A 177 66.53 -16.83 -28.50
CA TYR A 177 67.84 -16.98 -29.12
C TYR A 177 67.73 -17.79 -30.41
N ALA A 178 68.37 -17.34 -31.48
CA ALA A 178 69.08 -18.16 -32.47
C ALA A 178 70.00 -17.26 -33.30
#